data_AF-A0AAD4I1X4-F1
#
_entry.id   AF-A0AAD4I1X4-F1
#
_cell.length_a   1.000
_cell.length_b   1.000
_cell.length_c   1.000
_cell.angle_alpha   90.00
_cell.angle_beta   90.00
_cell.angle_gamma   90.00
#
_symmetry.space_group_name_H-M   'P 1'
#
loop_
_entity.id
_entity.type
_entity.pdbx_description
1 polymer ?
#
loop_
_entity_poly.entity_id
_entity_poly.type
_entity_poly.pdbx_seq_one_letter_code
_entity_poly.pdbx_strand_id
1 'polypeptide(L)'
;MIQQFASQLAGKPVSESWVSRFLRRHPNHLISRSGKAMAKERTKANSGAKYSLYFKLLHEKIEEYNVQPTHIFNMDEKGFQLGRLNEDEVYHRGAKIWSPRSVQRARDRRASQQQQQQQELEKLQKAKQAEIKKAARDCEA
;
A
#
# COMPACT_ATOMS: atom_id res chain seq x y z
N MET A 1 -24.57 4.64 -28.98
CA MET A 1 -24.58 5.21 -27.61
C MET A 1 -24.44 6.74 -27.61
N ILE A 2 -23.34 7.33 -28.06
CA ILE A 2 -23.15 8.81 -28.05
C ILE A 2 -24.20 9.56 -28.90
N GLN A 3 -24.60 9.03 -30.06
CA GLN A 3 -25.64 9.62 -30.90
C GLN A 3 -27.02 9.69 -30.21
N GLN A 4 -27.37 8.68 -29.40
CA GLN A 4 -28.63 8.67 -28.66
C GLN A 4 -28.65 9.74 -27.58
N PHE A 5 -27.56 9.86 -26.81
CA PHE A 5 -27.42 10.95 -25.84
C PHE A 5 -27.47 12.33 -26.50
N ALA A 6 -26.78 12.52 -27.63
CA ALA A 6 -26.82 13.78 -28.37
C ALA A 6 -28.24 14.08 -28.90
N SER A 7 -28.98 13.06 -29.35
CA SER A 7 -30.37 13.23 -29.81
C SER A 7 -31.32 13.61 -28.67
N GLN A 8 -31.13 13.03 -27.49
CA GLN A 8 -31.90 13.37 -26.29
C GLN A 8 -31.65 14.82 -25.86
N LEU A 9 -30.37 15.23 -25.82
CA LEU A 9 -30.00 16.62 -25.48
C LEU A 9 -30.49 17.63 -26.51
N ALA A 10 -30.49 17.26 -27.80
CA ALA A 10 -30.96 18.13 -28.87
C ALA A 10 -32.49 18.15 -29.03
N GLY A 11 -33.22 17.25 -28.34
CA GLY A 11 -34.67 17.07 -28.48
C GLY A 11 -35.12 16.56 -29.85
N LYS A 12 -34.17 16.14 -30.71
CA LYS A 12 -34.44 15.67 -32.07
C LYS A 12 -33.37 14.67 -32.51
N PRO A 13 -33.68 13.73 -33.42
CA PRO A 13 -32.71 12.77 -33.91
C PRO A 13 -31.56 13.50 -34.61
N VAL A 14 -30.32 13.23 -34.18
CA VAL A 14 -29.12 13.72 -34.86
C VAL A 14 -28.67 12.74 -35.94
N SER A 15 -28.06 13.27 -37.01
CA SER A 15 -27.58 12.45 -38.13
C SER A 15 -26.49 11.46 -37.69
N GLU A 16 -26.36 10.35 -38.40
CA GLU A 16 -25.30 9.36 -38.14
C GLU A 16 -23.90 9.98 -38.26
N SER A 17 -23.74 10.94 -39.19
CA SER A 17 -22.51 11.69 -39.38
C SER A 17 -22.23 12.77 -38.33
N TRP A 18 -23.17 13.02 -37.40
CA TRP A 18 -23.07 14.11 -36.44
C TRP A 18 -21.86 13.96 -35.52
N VAL A 19 -21.62 12.74 -35.00
CA VAL A 19 -20.49 12.46 -34.09
C VAL A 19 -19.17 12.77 -34.77
N SER A 20 -18.96 12.28 -35.99
CA SER A 20 -17.75 12.53 -36.78
C SER A 20 -17.56 14.02 -37.08
N ARG A 21 -18.64 14.72 -37.44
CA ARG A 21 -18.60 16.18 -37.70
C ARG A 21 -18.29 16.98 -36.44
N PHE A 22 -18.82 16.56 -35.29
CA PHE A 22 -18.59 17.20 -34.00
C PHE A 22 -17.12 17.05 -33.56
N LEU A 23 -16.57 15.83 -33.63
CA LEU A 23 -15.17 15.56 -33.32
C LEU A 23 -14.23 16.39 -34.22
N ARG A 24 -14.52 16.46 -35.52
CA ARG A 24 -13.72 17.26 -36.47
C ARG A 24 -13.79 18.76 -36.22
N ARG A 25 -14.91 19.28 -35.68
CA ARG A 25 -15.08 20.71 -35.38
C ARG A 25 -14.31 21.14 -34.12
N HIS A 26 -14.04 20.21 -33.21
CA HIS A 26 -13.41 20.52 -31.92
C HIS A 26 -12.15 19.67 -31.66
N PRO A 27 -11.14 19.67 -32.56
CA PRO A 27 -9.98 18.79 -32.46
C PRO A 27 -9.08 19.11 -31.25
N ASN A 28 -9.01 20.39 -30.86
CA ASN A 28 -8.12 20.84 -29.78
C ASN A 28 -8.82 20.96 -28.42
N HIS A 29 -10.14 20.79 -28.37
CA HIS A 29 -10.94 20.94 -27.15
C HIS A 29 -11.40 19.59 -26.58
N LEU A 30 -11.24 18.51 -27.34
CA LEU A 30 -11.66 17.16 -26.95
C LEU A 30 -10.42 16.28 -26.76
N ILE A 31 -10.14 15.93 -25.52
CA ILE A 31 -9.10 14.97 -25.19
C ILE A 31 -9.76 13.58 -25.17
N SER A 32 -9.52 12.78 -26.21
CA SER A 32 -9.92 11.37 -26.17
C SER A 32 -8.91 10.60 -25.31
N ARG A 33 -9.41 9.87 -24.32
CA ARG A 33 -8.63 8.88 -23.57
C ARG A 33 -9.31 7.53 -23.74
N SER A 34 -8.62 6.59 -24.35
CA SER A 34 -9.01 5.18 -24.25
C SER A 34 -8.63 4.70 -22.85
N GLY A 35 -9.62 4.26 -22.08
CA GLY A 35 -9.36 3.49 -20.87
C GLY A 35 -8.58 2.23 -21.23
N LYS A 36 -7.72 1.75 -20.34
CA LYS A 36 -7.12 0.41 -20.53
C LYS A 36 -8.27 -0.57 -20.70
N ALA A 37 -8.25 -1.33 -21.78
CA ALA A 37 -9.21 -2.40 -21.98
C ALA A 37 -9.14 -3.30 -20.75
N MET A 38 -10.24 -3.38 -20.00
CA MET A 38 -10.38 -4.38 -18.96
C MET A 38 -10.20 -5.73 -19.64
N ALA A 39 -9.33 -6.58 -19.10
CA ALA A 39 -9.10 -7.91 -19.65
C ALA A 39 -10.46 -8.58 -19.89
N LYS A 40 -10.67 -9.15 -21.08
CA LYS A 40 -11.96 -9.73 -21.50
C LYS A 40 -12.54 -10.69 -20.46
N GLU A 41 -11.66 -11.40 -19.74
CA GLU A 41 -12.00 -12.30 -18.64
C GLU A 41 -12.59 -11.58 -17.42
N ARG A 42 -12.08 -10.40 -17.05
CA ARG A 42 -12.65 -9.57 -15.98
C ARG A 42 -14.05 -9.08 -16.34
N THR A 43 -14.26 -8.68 -17.58
CA THR A 43 -15.58 -8.27 -18.06
C THR A 43 -16.56 -9.43 -18.10
N LYS A 44 -16.10 -10.64 -18.47
CA LYS A 44 -16.91 -11.88 -18.44
C LYS A 44 -17.25 -12.32 -17.02
N ALA A 45 -16.38 -12.05 -16.05
CA ALA A 45 -16.61 -12.36 -14.65
C ALA A 45 -17.65 -11.42 -13.99
N ASN A 46 -17.75 -10.17 -14.46
CA ASN A 46 -18.73 -9.19 -14.00
C ASN A 46 -20.15 -9.57 -14.47
N SER A 47 -20.98 -10.02 -13.54
CA SER A 47 -22.40 -10.30 -13.77
C SER A 47 -23.24 -9.64 -12.70
N GLY A 48 -24.22 -8.84 -13.12
CA GLY A 48 -25.17 -8.18 -12.21
C GLY A 48 -25.86 -9.17 -11.28
N ALA A 49 -26.32 -10.31 -11.82
CA ALA A 49 -26.98 -11.35 -11.05
C ALA A 49 -26.10 -11.92 -9.93
N LYS A 50 -24.79 -12.08 -10.18
CA LYS A 50 -23.84 -12.54 -9.14
C LYS A 50 -23.71 -11.53 -8.01
N TYR A 51 -23.67 -10.23 -8.32
CA TYR A 51 -23.63 -9.19 -7.30
C TYR A 51 -24.93 -9.13 -6.49
N SER A 52 -26.08 -9.16 -7.17
CA SER A 52 -27.37 -9.17 -6.48
C SER A 52 -27.51 -10.36 -5.54
N LEU A 53 -27.09 -11.56 -5.97
CA LEU A 53 -27.09 -12.75 -5.12
C LEU A 53 -26.09 -12.61 -3.96
N TYR A 54 -24.88 -12.14 -4.22
CA TYR A 54 -23.86 -11.93 -3.18
C TYR A 54 -24.36 -10.97 -2.08
N PHE A 55 -24.88 -9.80 -2.45
CA PHE A 55 -25.38 -8.83 -1.47
C PHE A 55 -26.60 -9.36 -0.72
N LYS A 56 -27.50 -10.09 -1.37
CA LYS A 56 -28.64 -10.74 -0.70
C LYS A 56 -28.16 -11.69 0.40
N LEU A 57 -27.26 -12.62 0.06
CA LEU A 57 -26.71 -13.59 1.02
C LEU A 57 -25.90 -12.91 2.13
N LEU A 58 -25.15 -11.85 1.80
CA LEU A 58 -24.38 -11.08 2.76
C LEU A 58 -25.29 -10.41 3.79
N HIS A 59 -26.38 -9.77 3.35
CA HIS A 59 -27.35 -9.14 4.23
C HIS A 59 -28.02 -10.15 5.16
N GLU A 60 -28.47 -11.29 4.62
CA GLU A 60 -29.06 -12.38 5.41
C GLU A 60 -28.12 -12.84 6.54
N LYS A 61 -26.81 -12.95 6.25
CA LYS A 61 -25.81 -13.38 7.24
C LYS A 61 -25.45 -12.29 8.26
N ILE A 62 -25.43 -11.02 7.85
CA ILE A 62 -25.23 -9.90 8.77
C ILE A 62 -26.36 -9.86 9.80
N GLU A 63 -27.60 -10.08 9.36
CA GLU A 63 -28.78 -10.14 10.23
C GLU A 63 -28.77 -11.39 11.13
N GLU A 64 -28.50 -12.58 10.58
CA GLU A 64 -28.46 -13.85 11.32
C GLU A 64 -27.47 -13.82 12.50
N TYR A 65 -26.29 -13.24 12.29
CA TYR A 65 -25.23 -13.17 13.32
C TYR A 65 -25.18 -11.83 14.05
N ASN A 66 -26.12 -10.92 13.78
CA ASN A 66 -26.15 -9.56 14.35
C ASN A 66 -24.79 -8.85 14.26
N VAL A 67 -24.16 -8.93 13.08
CA VAL A 67 -22.82 -8.39 12.86
C VAL A 67 -22.89 -6.86 12.88
N GLN A 68 -22.27 -6.27 13.90
CA GLN A 68 -22.20 -4.81 13.99
C GLN A 68 -21.39 -4.22 12.83
N PRO A 69 -21.80 -3.07 12.26
CA PRO A 69 -21.06 -2.43 11.18
C PRO A 69 -19.58 -2.15 11.50
N THR A 70 -19.25 -1.96 12.77
CA THR A 70 -17.87 -1.78 13.27
C THR A 70 -16.99 -3.01 13.11
N HIS A 71 -17.57 -4.19 12.87
CA HIS A 71 -16.86 -5.46 12.68
C HIS A 71 -16.82 -5.91 11.20
N ILE A 72 -17.25 -5.05 10.27
CA ILE A 72 -17.18 -5.31 8.84
C ILE A 72 -15.88 -4.69 8.31
N PHE A 73 -14.93 -5.55 7.95
CA PHE A 73 -13.62 -5.12 7.46
C PHE A 73 -13.48 -5.37 5.96
N ASN A 74 -12.88 -4.43 5.24
CA ASN A 74 -12.53 -4.64 3.84
C ASN A 74 -11.31 -5.58 3.75
N MET A 75 -11.43 -6.62 2.94
CA MET A 75 -10.34 -7.56 2.64
C MET A 75 -9.87 -7.31 1.20
N ASP A 76 -9.21 -6.19 0.94
CA ASP A 76 -8.54 -5.98 -0.35
C ASP A 76 -7.10 -6.50 -0.36
N GLU A 77 -6.50 -6.51 -1.55
CA GLU A 77 -5.19 -7.06 -1.96
C GLU A 77 -4.01 -6.77 -0.99
N LYS A 78 -4.18 -5.86 -0.03
CA LYS A 78 -3.19 -5.53 0.99
C LYS A 78 -3.29 -6.33 2.29
N GLY A 79 -4.32 -7.15 2.47
CA GLY A 79 -4.51 -8.00 3.64
C GLY A 79 -4.99 -7.26 4.89
N PHE A 80 -5.44 -8.04 5.87
CA PHE A 80 -5.89 -7.55 7.19
C PHE A 80 -4.69 -7.36 8.12
N GLN A 81 -4.47 -6.15 8.62
CA GLN A 81 -3.33 -5.84 9.50
C GLN A 81 -3.61 -6.25 10.96
N LEU A 82 -3.47 -7.54 11.26
CA LEU A 82 -3.40 -8.05 12.64
C LEU A 82 -1.98 -7.94 13.17
N GLY A 83 -1.57 -6.73 13.55
CA GLY A 83 -0.28 -6.49 14.20
C GLY A 83 0.13 -5.03 14.12
N ARG A 84 0.76 -4.53 15.19
CA ARG A 84 1.48 -3.25 15.12
C ARG A 84 2.53 -3.40 14.03
N LEU A 85 2.36 -2.74 12.89
CA LEU A 85 3.48 -2.48 12.01
C LEU A 85 4.56 -1.82 12.87
N ASN A 86 5.79 -2.32 12.78
CA ASN A 86 6.91 -1.48 13.18
C ASN A 86 6.71 -0.15 12.44
N GLU A 87 6.67 0.95 13.19
CA GLU A 87 6.44 2.32 12.66
C GLU A 87 7.40 2.67 11.50
N ASP A 88 8.47 1.90 11.40
CA ASP A 88 9.56 2.02 10.46
C ASP A 88 9.34 1.31 9.09
N GLU A 89 8.25 0.54 8.89
CA GLU A 89 8.03 -0.22 7.65
C GLU A 89 6.80 0.26 6.86
N VAL A 90 7.05 0.85 5.69
CA VAL A 90 5.99 1.33 4.78
C VAL A 90 5.87 0.40 3.58
N TYR A 91 4.65 -0.07 3.29
CA TYR A 91 4.39 -0.94 2.15
C TYR A 91 3.67 -0.19 1.02
N HIS A 92 4.31 -0.07 -0.14
CA HIS A 92 3.70 0.49 -1.34
C HIS A 92 3.70 -0.52 -2.48
N ARG A 93 2.50 -0.87 -2.98
CA ARG A 93 2.29 -1.75 -4.14
C ARG A 93 3.06 -3.08 -4.03
N GLY A 94 2.98 -3.74 -2.87
CA GLY A 94 3.67 -5.01 -2.62
C GLY A 94 5.19 -4.90 -2.40
N ALA A 95 5.77 -3.71 -2.54
CA ALA A 95 7.18 -3.46 -2.22
C ALA A 95 7.33 -2.89 -0.80
N LYS A 96 8.30 -3.43 -0.07
CA LYS A 96 8.75 -2.86 1.21
C LYS A 96 9.60 -1.63 0.92
N ILE A 97 9.12 -0.46 1.33
CA ILE A 97 9.81 0.82 1.15
C ILE A 97 10.14 1.36 2.54
N TRP A 98 11.41 1.67 2.77
CA TRP A 98 11.83 2.36 3.99
C TRP A 98 11.59 3.85 3.83
N SER A 99 10.88 4.47 4.78
CA SER A 99 10.77 5.93 4.79
C SER A 99 12.15 6.55 5.09
N PRO A 100 12.45 7.78 4.62
CA PRO A 100 13.69 8.46 4.97
C PRO A 100 13.95 8.54 6.48
N ARG A 101 12.89 8.71 7.28
CA ARG A 101 12.96 8.71 8.76
C ARG A 101 13.35 7.33 9.31
N SER A 102 12.78 6.27 8.75
CA SER A 102 13.05 4.88 9.15
C SER A 102 14.51 4.49 8.85
N VAL A 103 15.05 4.93 7.72
CA VAL A 103 16.47 4.74 7.36
C VAL A 103 17.38 5.46 8.36
N GLN A 104 17.04 6.70 8.74
CA GLN A 104 17.83 7.46 9.70
C GLN A 104 17.88 6.78 11.08
N ARG A 105 16.72 6.40 11.63
CA ARG A 105 16.64 5.68 12.90
C ARG A 105 17.43 4.37 12.89
N ALA A 106 17.40 3.62 11.78
CA ALA A 106 18.17 2.39 11.65
C ALA A 106 19.69 2.64 11.68
N ARG A 107 20.16 3.75 11.08
CA ARG A 107 21.55 4.19 11.17
C ARG A 107 21.93 4.57 12.60
N ASP A 108 21.08 5.35 13.27
CA ASP A 108 21.33 5.81 14.64
C ASP A 108 21.43 4.64 15.63
N ARG A 109 20.57 3.62 15.47
CA ARG A 109 20.63 2.37 16.26
C ARG A 109 21.95 1.62 16.05
N ARG A 110 22.40 1.49 14.79
CA ARG A 110 23.69 0.85 14.47
C ARG A 110 24.87 1.63 15.05
N ALA A 111 24.85 2.95 14.95
CA ALA A 111 25.89 3.81 15.54
C ALA A 111 25.93 3.63 17.07
N SER A 112 24.77 3.62 17.73
CA SER A 112 24.66 3.40 19.17
C SER A 112 25.20 2.03 19.59
N GLN A 113 24.88 0.97 18.84
CA GLN A 113 25.40 -0.38 19.10
C GLN A 113 26.91 -0.48 18.90
N GLN A 114 27.45 0.15 17.86
CA GLN A 114 28.89 0.20 17.62
C GLN A 114 29.62 0.93 18.76
N GLN A 115 29.05 2.04 19.23
CA GLN A 115 29.61 2.80 20.34
C GLN A 115 29.60 2.00 21.65
N GLN A 116 28.52 1.24 21.92
CA GLN A 116 28.47 0.32 23.05
C GLN A 116 29.51 -0.80 22.94
N GLN A 117 29.67 -1.39 21.75
CA GLN A 117 30.70 -2.42 21.52
C GLN A 117 32.12 -1.88 21.73
N GLN A 118 32.40 -0.65 21.27
CA GLN A 118 33.70 -0.01 21.52
C GLN A 118 33.94 0.23 23.01
N GLN A 119 32.94 0.73 23.74
CA GLN A 119 33.06 0.92 25.19
C GLN A 119 33.31 -0.38 25.94
N GLU A 120 32.64 -1.46 25.58
CA GLU A 120 32.88 -2.79 26.16
C GLU A 120 34.28 -3.32 25.85
N LEU A 121 34.76 -3.14 24.62
CA LEU A 121 36.11 -3.55 24.23
C LEU A 121 37.19 -2.76 24.99
N GLU A 122 37.00 -1.46 25.16
CA GLU A 122 37.91 -0.61 25.95
C GLU A 122 37.94 -1.02 27.42
N LYS A 123 36.78 -1.32 28.02
CA LYS A 123 36.71 -1.84 29.40
C LYS A 123 37.48 -3.15 29.53
N LEU A 124 37.30 -4.07 28.58
CA LEU A 124 37.98 -5.36 28.58
C LEU A 124 39.51 -5.19 28.45
N GLN A 125 39.97 -4.27 27.59
CA GLN A 125 41.39 -3.96 27.45
C GLN A 125 41.97 -3.36 28.73
N LYS A 126 41.26 -2.42 29.37
CA LYS A 126 41.68 -1.84 30.66
C LYS A 126 41.75 -2.88 31.77
N ALA A 127 40.77 -3.79 31.84
CA ALA A 127 40.78 -4.90 32.79
C ALA A 127 41.98 -5.83 32.59
N LYS A 128 42.27 -6.21 31.33
CA LYS A 128 43.46 -7.01 31.00
C LYS A 128 44.76 -6.33 31.38
N GLN A 129 44.88 -5.02 31.13
CA GLN A 129 46.07 -4.25 31.53
C GLN A 129 46.21 -4.15 33.05
N ALA A 130 45.10 -4.03 33.78
CA ALA A 130 45.12 -4.01 35.24
C ALA A 130 45.60 -5.35 35.82
N GLU A 131 45.15 -6.48 35.26
CA GLU A 131 45.62 -7.82 35.63
C GLU A 131 47.12 -8.01 35.35
N ILE A 132 47.61 -7.60 34.17
CA ILE A 132 49.04 -7.66 33.84
C ILE A 132 49.87 -6.81 34.82
N LYS A 133 49.41 -5.59 35.14
CA LYS A 133 50.08 -4.71 36.12
C LYS A 133 50.00 -5.24 37.56
N LYS A 134 49.00 -6.05 37.88
CA LYS A 134 48.88 -6.71 39.18
C LYS A 134 49.87 -7.88 39.25
N ALA A 135 49.88 -8.75 38.23
CA ALA A 135 50.83 -9.85 38.12
C ALA A 135 52.29 -9.37 38.12
N ALA A 136 52.61 -8.25 37.46
CA ALA A 136 53.95 -7.67 37.48
C ALA A 136 54.37 -7.19 38.88
N ARG A 137 53.43 -6.63 39.67
CA ARG A 137 53.70 -6.24 41.07
C ARG A 137 53.89 -7.44 41.98
N ASP A 138 53.13 -8.52 41.76
CA ASP A 138 53.22 -9.75 42.54
C ASP A 138 54.52 -10.55 42.23
N CYS A 139 55.18 -10.30 41.09
CA CYS A 139 56.47 -10.88 40.73
C CYS A 139 57.70 -10.11 41.26
N GLU A 140 57.53 -8.88 41.74
CA GLU A 140 58.61 -8.04 42.29
C GLU A 140 58.69 -8.06 43.84
N ALA A 141 57.82 -8.83 44.51
CA ALA A 141 57.80 -9.05 45.97
C ALA A 141 58.27 -10.46 46.34
#